data_AF-A0A2A5SQP8-F1
#
_entry.id   AF-A0A2A5SQP8-F1
#
_cell.length_a   1.000
_cell.length_b   1.000
_cell.length_c   1.000
_cell.angle_alpha   90.00
_cell.angle_beta   90.00
_cell.angle_gamma   90.00
#
_symmetry.space_group_name_H-M   'P 1'
#
loop_
_entity.id
_entity.type
_entity.pdbx_description
1 polymer ?
#
loop_
_entity_poly.entity_id
_entity_poly.type
_entity_poly.pdbx_seq_one_letter_code
_entity_poly.pdbx_strand_id
1 'polypeptide(L)' 'MPLASIFLLTILVAYLLAWFYRNDYDPMKMINAYLIYSLPLFLLGLFMHVRIILIFGTYILGMIILIFRNQHYFDR' A
#
# COMPACT_ATOMS: atom_id res chain seq x y z
N MET A 1 13.64 -5.89 -13.39
CA MET A 1 12.79 -4.70 -13.61
C MET A 1 12.44 -4.06 -12.26
N PRO A 2 13.27 -3.14 -11.74
CA PRO A 2 13.15 -2.62 -10.37
C PRO A 2 11.77 -2.04 -10.00
N LEU A 3 11.19 -1.24 -10.89
CA LEU A 3 9.85 -0.69 -10.70
C LEU A 3 8.77 -1.77 -10.57
N ALA A 4 8.83 -2.80 -11.42
CA ALA A 4 7.84 -3.88 -11.39
C ALA A 4 7.91 -4.65 -10.05
N SER A 5 9.10 -4.84 -9.49
CA SER A 5 9.28 -5.45 -8.17
C SER A 5 8.63 -4.61 -7.07
N ILE A 6 8.91 -3.30 -7.03
CA ILE A 6 8.27 -2.36 -6.09
C ILE A 6 6.75 -2.39 -6.24
N PHE A 7 6.26 -2.34 -7.48
CA PHE A 7 4.84 -2.35 -7.78
C PHE A 7 4.12 -3.61 -7.28
N LEU A 8 4.65 -4.79 -7.62
CA LEU A 8 4.09 -6.08 -7.18
C LEU A 8 4.11 -6.20 -5.66
N LEU A 9 5.20 -5.76 -5.02
CA LEU A 9 5.34 -5.81 -3.58
C LEU A 9 4.34 -4.87 -2.88
N THR A 10 4.10 -3.68 -3.44
CA THR A 10 3.04 -2.78 -2.97
C THR A 10 1.65 -3.39 -3.07
N ILE A 11 1.32 -4.05 -4.20
CA ILE A 11 0.03 -4.73 -4.37
C ILE A 11 -0.14 -5.84 -3.33
N LEU A 12 0.89 -6.67 -3.18
CA LEU A 12 0.87 -7.80 -2.24
C LEU A 12 0.63 -7.30 -0.81
N VAL A 13 1.31 -6.23 -0.41
CA VAL A 13 1.20 -5.70 0.94
C VAL A 13 -0.14 -4.99 1.17
N ALA A 14 -0.59 -4.20 0.21
CA ALA A 14 -1.93 -3.59 0.26
C ALA A 14 -3.02 -4.67 0.43
N TYR A 15 -2.89 -5.78 -0.30
CA TYR A 15 -3.79 -6.92 -0.17
C TYR A 15 -3.68 -7.62 1.19
N LEU A 16 -2.47 -7.84 1.71
CA LEU A 16 -2.28 -8.45 3.02
C LEU A 16 -2.85 -7.58 4.15
N LEU A 17 -2.56 -6.27 4.13
CA LEU A 17 -3.07 -5.32 5.10
C LEU A 17 -4.59 -5.30 5.11
N ALA A 18 -5.22 -5.17 3.95
CA ALA A 18 -6.66 -5.17 3.89
C ALA A 18 -7.30 -6.53 4.23
N TRP A 19 -6.54 -7.64 4.17
CA TRP A 19 -7.01 -8.96 4.64
C TRP A 19 -6.89 -9.08 6.15
N PHE A 20 -5.78 -8.58 6.72
CA PHE A 20 -5.53 -8.58 8.15
C PHE A 20 -6.53 -7.68 8.89
N TYR A 21 -6.76 -6.47 8.39
CA TYR A 21 -7.68 -5.49 8.96
C TYR A 21 -9.14 -5.65 8.49
N ARG A 22 -9.50 -6.75 7.81
CA ARG A 22 -10.85 -6.93 7.23
C ARG A 22 -11.99 -6.94 8.26
N ASN A 23 -11.67 -7.29 9.50
CA ASN A 23 -12.63 -7.37 10.60
C ASN A 23 -12.57 -6.15 11.53
N ASP A 24 -11.62 -5.24 11.30
CA ASP A 24 -11.48 -4.01 12.08
C ASP A 24 -12.36 -2.90 11.48
N TYR A 25 -13.15 -2.27 12.34
CA TYR A 25 -14.09 -1.21 11.95
C TYR A 25 -13.43 0.17 11.75
N ASP A 26 -12.15 0.33 12.12
CA ASP A 26 -11.44 1.61 12.10
C ASP A 26 -10.44 1.66 10.92
N PRO A 27 -10.66 2.54 9.91
CA PRO A 27 -9.84 2.55 8.71
C PRO A 27 -8.49 3.21 8.98
N MET A 28 -8.40 4.03 10.03
CA MET A 28 -7.19 4.76 10.38
C MET A 28 -6.10 3.81 10.83
N LYS A 29 -6.44 2.70 11.50
CA LYS A 29 -5.48 1.65 11.84
C LYS A 29 -4.84 1.05 10.61
N MET A 30 -5.65 0.76 9.59
CA MET A 30 -5.19 0.19 8.32
C MET A 30 -4.32 1.19 7.53
N ILE A 31 -4.73 2.46 7.45
CA ILE A 31 -3.96 3.53 6.79
C ILE A 31 -2.63 3.77 7.50
N ASN A 32 -2.61 3.81 8.83
CA ASN A 32 -1.40 3.98 9.62
C ASN A 32 -0.43 2.81 9.41
N ALA A 33 -0.93 1.57 9.38
CA ALA A 33 -0.10 0.40 9.07
C ALA A 33 0.47 0.49 7.65
N TYR A 34 -0.31 0.96 6.68
CA TYR A 34 0.18 1.19 5.33
C TYR A 34 1.25 2.28 5.27
N LEU A 35 1.10 3.38 6.01
CA LEU A 35 2.12 4.44 6.10
C LEU A 35 3.42 3.93 6.72
N ILE A 36 3.34 3.15 7.81
CA ILE A 36 4.51 2.52 8.43
C ILE A 36 5.23 1.61 7.43
N TYR A 37 4.48 0.84 6.63
CA TYR A 37 5.04 -0.02 5.60
C TYR A 37 5.56 0.75 4.37
N SER A 38 4.97 1.90 4.06
CA SER A 38 5.37 2.71 2.92
C SER A 38 6.82 3.20 3.08
N LEU A 39 7.25 3.55 4.30
CA LEU A 39 8.62 4.02 4.56
C LEU A 39 9.73 3.02 4.14
N PRO A 40 9.75 1.74 4.59
CA PRO A 40 10.76 0.78 4.14
C PRO A 40 10.67 0.50 2.63
N LEU A 41 9.47 0.52 2.04
CA LEU A 41 9.32 0.37 0.59
C LEU A 41 9.94 1.55 -0.18
N PHE A 42 10.00 2.73 0.44
CA PHE A 42 10.51 3.96 -0.18
C PHE A 42 12.02 3.87 -0.23
N LEU A 43 12.61 3.50 0.90
CA LEU A 43 14.03 3.22 1.03
C LEU A 43 14.48 2.12 0.08
N LEU A 44 13.68 1.05 -0.07
CA LEU A 44 13.95 -0.02 -1.02
C LEU A 44 13.89 0.47 -2.47
N GLY A 45 12.91 1.31 -2.82
CA GLY A 45 12.80 1.92 -4.14
C GLY A 45 13.98 2.84 -4.47
N LEU A 46 14.43 3.65 -3.50
CA LEU A 46 15.63 4.48 -3.63
C LEU A 46 16.89 3.63 -3.81
N PHE A 47 17.06 2.58 -3.00
CA PHE A 47 18.18 1.65 -3.10
C PHE A 47 18.24 0.98 -4.48
N MET A 48 17.08 0.63 -5.04
CA MET A 48 16.96 0.05 -6.38
C MET A 48 17.04 1.07 -7.51
N HIS A 49 17.38 2.34 -7.22
CA HIS A 49 17.52 3.43 -8.18
C HIS A 49 16.22 3.71 -8.98
N VAL A 50 15.05 3.46 -8.39
CA VAL A 50 13.77 3.80 -8.99
C VAL A 50 13.54 5.31 -8.87
N ARG A 51 13.04 5.95 -9.94
CA ARG A 51 12.73 7.38 -9.89
C ARG A 51 11.69 7.66 -8.81
N ILE A 52 11.94 8.67 -7.98
CA ILE A 52 11.09 9.04 -6.84
C ILE A 52 9.61 9.18 -7.23
N ILE A 53 9.33 9.84 -8.37
CA ILE A 53 7.97 10.04 -8.88
C ILE A 53 7.23 8.71 -9.13
N LEU A 54 7.96 7.67 -9.55
CA LEU A 54 7.38 6.35 -9.79
C LEU A 54 7.11 5.63 -8.47
N ILE A 55 7.99 5.77 -7.47
CA ILE A 55 7.75 5.23 -6.12
C ILE A 55 6.48 5.84 -5.53
N PHE A 56 6.33 7.17 -5.61
CA PHE A 56 5.10 7.86 -5.20
C PHE A 56 3.85 7.36 -5.94
N GLY A 57 3.94 7.18 -7.26
CA GLY A 57 2.85 6.61 -8.05
C GLY A 57 2.42 5.22 -7.55
N THR A 58 3.39 4.36 -7.19
CA THR A 58 3.07 3.05 -6.63
C THR A 58 2.38 3.14 -5.26
N TYR A 59 2.72 4.12 -4.42
CA TYR A 59 2.02 4.31 -3.14
C TYR A 59 0.59 4.75 -3.29
N ILE A 60 0.34 5.72 -4.15
CA ILE A 60 -1.01 6.21 -4.39
C ILE A 60 -1.89 5.04 -4.84
N LEU A 61 -1.37 4.19 -5.74
CA LEU A 61 -2.07 3.01 -6.22
C LEU A 61 -2.34 1.98 -5.10
N GLY A 62 -1.36 1.70 -4.24
CA GLY A 62 -1.58 0.79 -3.11
C GLY A 62 -2.61 1.31 -2.10
N MET A 63 -2.61 2.62 -1.84
CA MET A 63 -3.62 3.26 -1.00
C MET A 63 -5.02 3.16 -1.63
N ILE A 64 -5.15 3.37 -2.93
CA ILE A 64 -6.41 3.18 -3.67
C ILE A 64 -6.92 1.74 -3.48
N ILE A 65 -6.07 0.74 -3.71
CA ILE A 65 -6.44 -0.69 -3.53
C ILE A 65 -6.96 -0.94 -2.10
N LEU A 66 -6.29 -0.41 -1.09
CA LEU A 66 -6.67 -0.53 0.32
C LEU A 66 -8.04 0.08 0.61
N ILE A 67 -8.30 1.28 0.11
CA ILE A 67 -9.57 1.99 0.31
C ILE A 67 -10.72 1.25 -0.36
N PHE A 68 -10.58 0.88 -1.64
CA PHE A 68 -11.66 0.25 -2.40
C PHE A 68 -11.95 -1.19 -1.97
N ARG A 69 -10.96 -1.92 -1.43
CA ARG A 69 -11.18 -3.29 -0.93
C ARG A 69 -11.75 -3.32 0.48
N ASN A 70 -11.67 -2.23 1.25
CA ASN A 70 -12.37 -2.15 2.53
C ASN A 70 -13.85 -1.87 2.29
N GLN A 71 -14.58 -2.92 1.91
CA GLN A 71 -15.99 -2.88 1.54
C GLN A 71 -16.91 -2.42 2.68
N HIS A 72 -16.43 -2.47 3.93
CA HIS A 72 -17.23 -2.09 5.09
C HIS A 72 -17.63 -0.60 5.11
N TYR A 73 -16.94 0.28 4.38
CA TYR A 73 -17.33 1.68 4.21
C TYR A 73 -18.34 1.92 3.09
N PHE A 74 -18.45 1.00 2.13
CA PHE A 74 -19.33 1.12 0.98
C PHE A 74 -20.64 0.31 1.13
N ASP A 75 -20.69 -0.60 2.10
CA ASP A 75 -21.88 -1.40 2.45
C ASP A 75 -22.87 -0.68 3.42
N ARG A 76 -22.81 0.65 3.54
CA ARG A 76 -23.84 1.46 4.21
C ARG A 76 -24.54 2.41 3.25
#